data_AF-A0A239P395-F1
#
_entry.id   AF-A0A239P395-F1
#
_cell.length_a   1.000
_cell.length_b   1.000
_cell.length_c   1.000
_cell.angle_alpha   90.00
_cell.angle_beta   90.00
_cell.angle_gamma   90.00
#
_symmetry.space_group_name_H-M   'P 1'
#
loop_
_entity.id
_entity.type
_entity.pdbx_description
1 polymer ?
#
loop_
_entity_poly.entity_id
_entity_poly.type
_entity_poly.pdbx_seq_one_letter_code
_entity_poly.pdbx_strand_id
1 'polypeptide(L)'
;MSLWPVDPRKWPRIRSLAVGRHIRRYGWPIAAVVTGAAVIALAGTLSAHADRTPGHPGGLAERTGTGWRDSDEGWSQPATPPPSTSSTSRPVEAAPARFATLPPGAALPTGAQCATWVRARPSAENKRMNLMANAATGHRIGADIFDDNRADTLVAPRVDGAFTGSTKDILRWAACKWGVDEDLVFAQAAIESWWRQTVYGDYAADATRCAPGHGLGSDGRAGQCPESFGILQDRHPYQKSAWPGVARSTAMNADLAYAIWRGCFEGYEGWLGKEERGSAYRAGDQWGCVGRWYSGRWHTPDSEDYIAKVKDYLKRRIWETRDFQQP
;
A
#
# COMPACT_ATOMS: atom_id res chain seq x y z
N MET A 1 -8.28 6.89 38.04
CA MET A 1 -9.02 7.84 37.18
C MET A 1 -9.30 7.13 35.87
N SER A 2 -10.58 6.95 35.56
CA SER A 2 -11.12 5.78 34.87
C SER A 2 -10.85 5.75 33.36
N LEU A 3 -10.14 4.69 32.96
CA LEU A 3 -10.03 4.17 31.60
C LEU A 3 -11.41 3.72 31.12
N TRP A 4 -11.89 4.25 29.99
CA TRP A 4 -13.03 3.68 29.29
C TRP A 4 -12.61 2.33 28.69
N PRO A 5 -13.31 1.23 28.97
CA PRO A 5 -13.03 -0.06 28.37
C PRO A 5 -13.63 -0.08 26.96
N VAL A 6 -12.77 -0.08 25.96
CA VAL A 6 -13.16 -0.51 24.61
C VAL A 6 -13.50 -1.99 24.73
N ASP A 7 -14.78 -2.35 24.63
CA ASP A 7 -15.23 -3.75 24.69
C ASP A 7 -15.06 -4.42 23.32
N PRO A 8 -14.05 -5.29 23.13
CA PRO A 8 -13.83 -6.00 21.87
C PRO A 8 -14.96 -7.01 21.54
N ARG A 9 -15.95 -7.21 22.43
CA ARG A 9 -17.10 -8.10 22.20
C ARG A 9 -18.26 -7.45 21.44
N LYS A 10 -18.24 -6.12 21.22
CA LYS A 10 -19.28 -5.40 20.46
C LYS A 10 -18.99 -5.25 18.97
N TRP A 11 -17.86 -5.75 18.50
CA TRP A 11 -17.70 -6.05 17.08
C TRP A 11 -18.45 -7.36 16.81
N PRO A 12 -19.43 -7.41 15.89
CA PRO A 12 -19.87 -8.70 15.40
C PRO A 12 -18.60 -9.40 14.89
N ARG A 13 -18.29 -10.55 15.48
CA ARG A 13 -17.26 -11.45 14.99
C ARG A 13 -17.62 -11.74 13.54
N ILE A 14 -17.00 -11.03 12.61
CA ILE A 14 -16.98 -11.44 11.21
C ILE A 14 -16.10 -12.68 11.21
N ARG A 15 -16.74 -13.82 11.48
CA ARG A 15 -16.24 -15.09 11.00
C ARG A 15 -16.19 -14.92 9.48
N SER A 16 -14.99 -14.81 8.93
CA SER A 16 -14.78 -15.21 7.55
C SER A 16 -15.14 -16.70 7.49
N LEU A 17 -16.39 -16.96 7.13
CA LEU A 17 -16.97 -18.28 6.87
C LEU A 17 -17.50 -18.28 5.44
N ALA A 18 -16.56 -18.42 4.51
CA ALA A 18 -16.73 -19.21 3.30
C ALA A 18 -15.33 -19.82 3.06
N VAL A 19 -15.03 -21.04 3.50
CA VAL A 19 -15.47 -22.33 2.92
C VAL A 19 -15.37 -22.32 1.40
N GLY A 20 -14.14 -22.43 0.90
CA GLY A 20 -13.84 -23.13 -0.34
C GLY A 20 -13.37 -24.55 -0.03
N ARG A 21 -14.25 -25.39 0.52
CA ARG A 21 -14.02 -26.84 0.62
C ARG A 21 -14.54 -27.43 -0.69
N HIS A 22 -13.66 -27.71 -1.67
CA HIS A 22 -14.01 -28.60 -2.78
C HIS A 22 -13.26 -29.92 -2.68
N ILE A 23 -14.07 -30.96 -2.51
CA ILE A 23 -13.78 -32.37 -2.57
C ILE A 23 -13.53 -32.77 -4.04
N ARG A 24 -12.42 -33.51 -4.23
CA ARG A 24 -12.11 -34.55 -5.23
C ARG A 24 -12.18 -34.22 -6.73
N ARG A 25 -11.02 -34.41 -7.37
CA ARG A 25 -10.78 -35.51 -8.31
C ARG A 25 -9.27 -35.64 -8.52
N TYR A 26 -8.64 -36.65 -7.94
CA TYR A 26 -7.62 -37.51 -8.55
C TYR A 26 -7.43 -38.70 -7.59
N GLY A 27 -7.74 -39.89 -8.09
CA GLY A 27 -7.55 -41.13 -7.34
C GLY A 27 -6.09 -41.53 -7.35
N TRP A 28 -5.65 -42.13 -6.24
CA TRP A 28 -5.00 -43.44 -6.18
C TRP A 28 -4.81 -43.83 -4.70
N PRO A 29 -4.85 -45.13 -4.34
CA PRO A 29 -4.98 -45.57 -2.95
C PRO A 29 -3.61 -45.79 -2.32
N ILE A 30 -3.41 -45.38 -1.07
CA ILE A 30 -2.35 -45.93 -0.22
C ILE A 30 -2.96 -46.32 1.12
N ALA A 31 -2.61 -47.53 1.51
CA ALA A 31 -3.02 -48.27 2.68
C ALA A 31 -2.65 -47.59 4.01
N ALA A 32 -3.41 -47.96 5.03
CA ALA A 32 -3.15 -47.67 6.43
C ALA A 32 -1.86 -48.34 6.93
N VAL A 33 -1.08 -47.63 7.75
CA VAL A 33 -0.28 -48.23 8.83
C VAL A 33 -0.29 -47.30 10.05
N VAL A 34 -0.44 -47.95 11.20
CA VAL A 34 -0.59 -47.43 12.56
C VAL A 34 0.79 -47.31 13.25
N THR A 35 0.82 -46.53 14.35
CA THR A 35 1.76 -46.52 15.50
C THR A 35 3.15 -45.89 15.40
N GLY A 36 3.50 -45.19 16.49
CA GLY A 36 4.83 -45.33 17.10
C GLY A 36 5.50 -44.02 17.53
N ALA A 37 5.41 -43.70 18.82
CA ALA A 37 6.23 -42.68 19.48
C ALA A 37 7.71 -43.12 19.57
N ALA A 38 8.64 -42.16 19.52
CA ALA A 38 9.94 -42.31 20.17
C ALA A 38 10.55 -40.93 20.47
N VAL A 39 10.79 -40.70 21.77
CA VAL A 39 11.61 -39.65 22.35
C VAL A 39 13.07 -40.09 22.28
N ILE A 40 13.97 -39.22 21.79
CA ILE A 40 15.40 -39.29 22.15
C ILE A 40 15.89 -37.86 22.40
N ALA A 41 16.44 -37.66 23.60
CA ALA A 41 17.22 -36.51 24.03
C ALA A 41 18.72 -36.88 24.03
N LEU A 42 19.58 -35.90 23.77
CA LEU A 42 21.02 -35.73 24.15
C LEU A 42 21.46 -34.41 23.50
N ALA A 43 21.74 -33.28 24.16
CA ALA A 43 22.75 -32.92 25.18
C ALA A 43 24.21 -32.85 24.66
N GLY A 44 24.85 -31.68 24.85
CA GLY A 44 26.30 -31.41 24.68
C GLY A 44 26.63 -30.13 23.91
N THR A 45 26.59 -28.93 24.49
CA THR A 45 27.67 -28.15 25.18
C THR A 45 28.73 -27.47 24.29
N LEU A 46 28.66 -26.13 24.26
CA LEU A 46 29.70 -25.11 24.48
C LEU A 46 31.10 -25.26 23.85
N SER A 47 31.53 -24.25 23.09
CA SER A 47 32.61 -23.33 23.53
C SER A 47 32.74 -22.11 22.63
N ALA A 48 33.11 -21.00 23.27
CA ALA A 48 33.34 -19.66 22.74
C ALA A 48 34.79 -19.46 22.28
N HIS A 49 35.03 -18.43 21.46
CA HIS A 49 36.10 -17.42 21.57
C HIS A 49 35.94 -16.45 20.38
N ALA A 50 35.69 -15.15 20.62
CA ALA A 50 36.68 -14.06 20.79
C ALA A 50 37.54 -13.83 19.54
N ASP A 51 37.93 -12.65 19.07
CA ASP A 51 37.71 -11.22 19.33
C ASP A 51 38.62 -10.51 18.27
N ARG A 52 38.58 -9.18 18.18
CA ARG A 52 39.55 -8.27 17.49
C ARG A 52 39.26 -7.76 16.06
N THR A 53 38.64 -6.57 16.01
CA THR A 53 39.17 -5.38 15.28
C THR A 53 40.47 -4.87 15.95
N PRO A 54 41.27 -3.89 15.45
CA PRO A 54 41.01 -2.88 14.40
C PRO A 54 42.20 -2.59 13.44
N GLY A 55 42.04 -1.66 12.50
CA GLY A 55 43.17 -1.07 11.77
C GLY A 55 42.79 -0.03 10.71
N HIS A 56 42.93 1.24 11.05
CA HIS A 56 42.93 2.39 10.15
C HIS A 56 44.36 2.96 10.12
N PRO A 57 44.87 3.38 8.95
CA PRO A 57 45.44 4.72 8.81
C PRO A 57 45.01 5.34 7.46
N GLY A 58 44.94 6.66 7.22
CA GLY A 58 45.61 7.80 7.82
C GLY A 58 46.54 8.46 6.78
N GLY A 59 46.17 9.67 6.30
CA GLY A 59 47.04 10.64 5.60
C GLY A 59 47.29 10.39 4.10
N LEU A 60 47.58 11.36 3.23
CA LEU A 60 47.94 12.78 3.37
C LEU A 60 47.81 13.44 1.98
N ALA A 61 47.58 14.75 1.99
CA ALA A 61 47.67 15.64 0.84
C ALA A 61 49.13 16.11 0.62
N GLU A 62 49.52 16.40 -0.62
CA GLU A 62 50.49 17.45 -1.02
C GLU A 62 50.43 17.60 -2.57
N ARG A 63 50.20 18.81 -3.12
CA ARG A 63 51.18 19.80 -3.66
C ARG A 63 51.94 19.28 -4.89
N THR A 64 52.17 20.00 -5.99
CA THR A 64 52.49 21.41 -6.32
C THR A 64 52.34 21.60 -7.85
N GLY A 65 51.94 22.77 -8.37
CA GLY A 65 52.83 23.79 -9.02
C GLY A 65 53.17 23.42 -10.48
N THR A 66 53.22 24.24 -11.53
CA THR A 66 53.41 25.67 -11.83
C THR A 66 53.15 25.78 -13.36
N GLY A 67 52.34 26.68 -13.92
CA GLY A 67 52.66 28.06 -14.27
C GLY A 67 53.37 28.19 -15.63
N TRP A 68 52.76 28.80 -16.65
CA TRP A 68 53.42 29.55 -17.75
C TRP A 68 52.42 30.52 -18.42
N ARG A 69 52.93 31.71 -18.76
CA ARG A 69 52.25 32.86 -19.39
C ARG A 69 52.06 32.62 -20.89
N ASP A 70 51.03 33.22 -21.48
CA ASP A 70 51.25 34.13 -22.61
C ASP A 70 50.07 35.10 -22.80
N SER A 71 50.44 36.34 -23.09
CA SER A 71 49.63 37.46 -23.54
C SER A 71 49.18 37.25 -24.99
N ASP A 72 47.96 37.68 -25.33
CA ASP A 72 47.76 38.41 -26.59
C ASP A 72 46.41 39.15 -26.64
N GLU A 73 46.51 40.31 -27.27
CA GLU A 73 45.52 41.36 -27.48
C GLU A 73 44.38 40.92 -28.42
N GLY A 74 43.15 41.40 -28.20
CA GLY A 74 42.04 41.09 -29.11
C GLY A 74 40.71 41.76 -28.78
N TRP A 75 40.56 43.02 -29.19
CA TRP A 75 39.33 43.73 -29.60
C TRP A 75 37.96 43.32 -29.00
N SER A 76 37.43 44.18 -28.12
CA SER A 76 36.04 44.16 -27.65
C SER A 76 35.06 44.58 -28.75
N GLN A 77 34.10 43.69 -29.09
CA GLN A 77 32.88 44.05 -29.83
C GLN A 77 31.69 44.25 -28.88
N PRO A 78 30.79 45.20 -29.14
CA PRO A 78 29.56 45.36 -28.37
C PRO A 78 28.56 44.24 -28.72
N ALA A 79 28.21 43.41 -27.73
CA ALA A 79 27.22 42.35 -27.87
C ALA A 79 25.80 42.90 -28.02
N THR A 80 25.09 42.45 -29.05
CA THR A 80 23.66 42.71 -29.27
C THR A 80 22.83 41.97 -28.22
N PRO A 81 21.79 42.57 -27.61
CA PRO A 81 20.95 41.87 -26.65
C PRO A 81 20.14 40.76 -27.34
N PRO A 82 19.99 39.57 -26.71
CA PRO A 82 19.20 38.49 -27.28
C PRO A 82 17.71 38.85 -27.30
N PRO A 83 16.93 38.34 -28.28
CA PRO A 83 15.50 38.57 -28.33
C PRO A 83 14.82 37.97 -27.09
N SER A 84 14.05 38.79 -26.38
CA SER A 84 13.26 38.37 -25.24
C SER A 84 12.13 37.45 -25.70
N THR A 85 12.33 36.14 -25.57
CA THR A 85 11.25 35.17 -25.68
C THR A 85 10.30 35.39 -24.51
N SER A 86 9.19 36.04 -24.77
CA SER A 86 8.07 36.12 -23.83
C SER A 86 7.54 34.70 -23.63
N SER A 87 7.93 34.06 -22.53
CA SER A 87 7.34 32.81 -22.10
C SER A 87 5.90 33.10 -21.70
N THR A 88 4.95 32.77 -22.57
CA THR A 88 3.53 32.71 -22.22
C THR A 88 3.40 31.68 -21.10
N SER A 89 3.28 32.16 -19.86
CA SER A 89 3.05 31.31 -18.70
C SER A 89 1.69 30.64 -18.89
N ARG A 90 1.73 29.32 -19.14
CA ARG A 90 0.53 28.48 -19.13
C ARG A 90 -0.14 28.68 -17.76
N PRO A 91 -1.45 28.97 -17.70
CA PRO A 91 -2.11 29.19 -16.41
C PRO A 91 -1.86 27.98 -15.51
N VAL A 92 -1.31 28.23 -14.33
CA VAL A 92 -1.16 27.19 -13.30
C VAL A 92 -2.58 26.73 -12.96
N GLU A 93 -2.92 25.51 -13.36
CA GLU A 93 -4.22 24.92 -13.02
C GLU A 93 -4.36 24.92 -11.50
N ALA A 94 -5.40 25.60 -11.02
CA ALA A 94 -5.65 25.73 -9.59
C ALA A 94 -5.85 24.34 -8.98
N ALA A 95 -5.24 24.11 -7.81
CA ALA A 95 -5.38 22.83 -7.10
C ALA A 95 -6.86 22.52 -6.85
N PRO A 96 -7.36 21.34 -7.31
CA PRO A 96 -8.75 20.94 -7.09
C PRO A 96 -9.12 20.97 -5.61
N ALA A 97 -10.36 21.37 -5.30
CA ALA A 97 -10.86 21.34 -3.93
C ALA A 97 -11.09 19.90 -3.43
N ARG A 98 -11.49 19.02 -4.35
CA ARG A 98 -11.86 17.62 -4.14
C ARG A 98 -11.49 16.82 -5.38
N PHE A 99 -11.14 15.54 -5.21
CA PHE A 99 -10.92 14.60 -6.31
C PHE A 99 -12.16 13.72 -6.51
N ALA A 100 -12.61 13.62 -7.75
CA ALA A 100 -13.72 12.76 -8.17
C ALA A 100 -13.20 11.56 -8.97
N THR A 101 -14.00 10.51 -9.06
CA THR A 101 -13.66 9.34 -9.89
C THR A 101 -13.53 9.73 -11.36
N LEU A 102 -12.39 9.42 -11.96
CA LEU A 102 -12.15 9.56 -13.40
C LEU A 102 -12.58 8.27 -14.11
N PRO A 103 -13.24 8.35 -15.28
CA PRO A 103 -13.72 7.15 -15.98
C PRO A 103 -12.58 6.22 -16.41
N PRO A 104 -12.86 4.96 -16.74
CA PRO A 104 -11.88 4.08 -17.37
C PRO A 104 -11.26 4.72 -18.62
N GLY A 105 -9.96 4.50 -18.83
CA GLY A 105 -9.18 5.06 -19.93
C GLY A 105 -8.79 6.54 -19.76
N ALA A 106 -9.22 7.22 -18.70
CA ALA A 106 -8.83 8.60 -18.44
C ALA A 106 -7.33 8.72 -18.15
N ALA A 107 -6.72 9.83 -18.60
CA ALA A 107 -5.36 10.18 -18.20
C ALA A 107 -5.32 10.48 -16.70
N LEU A 108 -4.53 9.71 -15.96
CA LEU A 108 -4.38 9.87 -14.51
C LEU A 108 -3.28 10.90 -14.18
N PRO A 109 -3.53 11.83 -13.23
CA PRO A 109 -2.49 12.72 -12.72
C PRO A 109 -1.26 11.95 -12.23
N THR A 110 -0.08 12.58 -12.27
CA THR A 110 1.13 11.94 -11.69
C THR A 110 1.12 12.05 -10.17
N GLY A 111 1.84 11.15 -9.48
CA GLY A 111 2.01 11.25 -8.03
C GLY A 111 2.58 12.59 -7.57
N ALA A 112 3.49 13.18 -8.35
CA ALA A 112 4.06 14.51 -8.07
C ALA A 112 3.04 15.65 -8.24
N GLN A 113 2.21 15.59 -9.29
CA GLN A 113 1.13 16.56 -9.48
C GLN A 113 0.11 16.50 -8.33
N CYS A 114 -0.30 15.29 -7.93
CA CYS A 114 -1.16 15.09 -6.77
C CYS A 114 -0.53 15.58 -5.48
N ALA A 115 0.78 15.37 -5.29
CA ALA A 115 1.48 15.88 -4.11
C ALA A 115 1.44 17.41 -4.03
N THR A 116 1.62 18.11 -5.16
CA THR A 116 1.48 19.57 -5.24
C THR A 116 0.06 20.02 -4.89
N TRP A 117 -0.96 19.38 -5.48
CA TRP A 117 -2.35 19.76 -5.22
C TRP A 117 -2.80 19.49 -3.79
N VAL A 118 -2.40 18.38 -3.19
CA VAL A 118 -2.74 18.06 -1.79
C VAL A 118 -2.02 19.03 -0.84
N ARG A 119 -0.74 19.31 -1.05
CA ARG A 119 0.04 20.23 -0.20
C ARG A 119 -0.44 21.68 -0.26
N ALA A 120 -1.13 22.07 -1.33
CA ALA A 120 -1.78 23.38 -1.40
C ALA A 120 -2.95 23.52 -0.42
N ARG A 121 -3.48 22.41 0.11
CA ARG A 121 -4.58 22.38 1.08
C ARG A 121 -4.35 21.27 2.12
N PRO A 122 -3.33 21.40 2.99
CA PRO A 122 -2.94 20.34 3.90
C PRO A 122 -3.99 20.13 4.99
N SER A 123 -4.02 18.92 5.54
CA SER A 123 -4.88 18.54 6.65
C SER A 123 -4.04 18.28 7.90
N ALA A 124 -4.59 18.56 9.08
CA ALA A 124 -3.95 18.15 10.33
C ALA A 124 -3.99 16.61 10.48
N GLU A 125 -2.96 16.05 11.12
CA GLU A 125 -2.96 14.63 11.49
C GLU A 125 -4.05 14.35 12.54
N ASN A 126 -4.81 13.28 12.36
CA ASN A 126 -5.87 12.85 13.27
C ASN A 126 -5.74 11.40 13.76
N LYS A 127 -4.65 10.72 13.37
CA LYS A 127 -4.28 9.36 13.75
C LYS A 127 -2.79 9.34 14.10
N ARG A 128 -2.43 9.87 15.26
CA ARG A 128 -1.03 10.00 15.71
C ARG A 128 -0.21 8.71 15.64
N MET A 129 -0.83 7.56 15.82
CA MET A 129 -0.16 6.26 15.67
C MET A 129 0.42 6.01 14.28
N ASN A 130 -0.07 6.70 13.25
CA ASN A 130 0.43 6.59 11.88
C ASN A 130 1.66 7.47 11.64
N LEU A 131 2.06 8.37 12.55
CA LEU A 131 3.11 9.38 12.29
C LEU A 131 4.40 8.79 11.68
N MET A 132 4.89 7.68 12.23
CA MET A 132 6.09 7.02 11.71
C MET A 132 5.90 6.49 10.29
N ALA A 133 4.74 5.88 10.02
CA ALA A 133 4.44 5.34 8.69
C ALA A 133 4.03 6.41 7.67
N ASN A 134 3.49 7.53 8.13
CA ASN A 134 3.16 8.70 7.31
C ASN A 134 4.42 9.48 6.89
N ALA A 135 5.49 9.38 7.67
CA ALA A 135 6.80 9.93 7.35
C ALA A 135 7.62 9.03 6.42
N ALA A 136 7.22 7.77 6.24
CA ALA A 136 7.90 6.82 5.35
C ALA A 136 7.28 6.82 3.94
N THR A 137 8.13 6.78 2.92
CA THR A 137 7.71 6.52 1.53
C THR A 137 7.73 5.03 1.23
N GLY A 138 7.23 4.67 0.04
CA GLY A 138 7.29 3.32 -0.49
C GLY A 138 8.53 3.03 -1.34
N HIS A 139 8.38 2.01 -2.17
CA HIS A 139 9.33 1.57 -3.17
C HIS A 139 8.56 1.07 -4.40
N ARG A 140 9.24 0.88 -5.53
CA ARG A 140 8.61 0.29 -6.72
C ARG A 140 8.31 -1.19 -6.51
N ILE A 141 7.13 -1.62 -6.93
CA ILE A 141 6.73 -3.03 -6.88
C ILE A 141 7.21 -3.83 -8.11
N GLY A 142 7.18 -5.15 -7.99
CA GLY A 142 7.32 -6.06 -9.13
C GLY A 142 6.02 -6.20 -9.92
N ALA A 143 6.10 -6.87 -11.07
CA ALA A 143 4.96 -7.23 -11.92
C ALA A 143 4.25 -8.53 -11.44
N ASP A 144 4.48 -8.97 -10.20
CA ASP A 144 3.92 -10.20 -9.63
C ASP A 144 2.54 -9.99 -8.97
N ILE A 145 2.04 -8.76 -8.94
CA ILE A 145 0.81 -8.39 -8.23
C ILE A 145 -0.43 -8.45 -9.14
N PHE A 146 -0.24 -8.26 -10.45
CA PHE A 146 -1.36 -8.19 -11.39
C PHE A 146 -1.34 -9.39 -12.35
N ASP A 147 -2.54 -9.89 -12.70
CA ASP A 147 -2.71 -11.03 -13.61
C ASP A 147 -2.98 -10.59 -15.07
N ASP A 148 -2.64 -9.35 -15.44
CA ASP A 148 -2.87 -8.79 -16.78
C ASP A 148 -1.71 -7.88 -17.20
N ASN A 149 -1.13 -8.17 -18.38
CA ASN A 149 0.02 -7.43 -18.91
C ASN A 149 -0.21 -5.91 -19.03
N ARG A 150 -1.46 -5.46 -19.21
CA ARG A 150 -1.79 -4.03 -19.25
C ARG A 150 -1.64 -3.43 -17.86
N ALA A 151 -2.06 -4.12 -16.80
CA ALA A 151 -1.84 -3.66 -15.43
C ALA A 151 -0.33 -3.63 -15.10
N ASP A 152 0.43 -4.65 -15.52
CA ASP A 152 1.88 -4.67 -15.33
C ASP A 152 2.61 -3.52 -16.04
N THR A 153 2.10 -3.09 -17.19
CA THR A 153 2.74 -2.04 -17.99
C THR A 153 2.25 -0.63 -17.63
N LEU A 154 0.98 -0.48 -17.25
CA LEU A 154 0.32 0.82 -17.09
C LEU A 154 0.05 1.18 -15.63
N VAL A 155 -0.13 0.20 -14.76
CA VAL A 155 -0.49 0.38 -13.34
C VAL A 155 0.73 0.17 -12.45
N ALA A 156 1.35 -1.02 -12.50
CA ALA A 156 2.46 -1.38 -11.61
C ALA A 156 3.61 -0.37 -11.58
N PRO A 157 4.09 0.19 -12.72
CA PRO A 157 5.23 1.12 -12.71
C PRO A 157 4.92 2.46 -12.03
N ARG A 158 3.64 2.77 -11.82
CA ARG A 158 3.21 3.99 -11.13
C ARG A 158 3.20 3.81 -9.61
N VAL A 159 3.25 2.59 -9.06
CA VAL A 159 3.23 2.35 -7.61
C VAL A 159 4.62 2.59 -7.03
N ASP A 160 4.71 3.51 -6.08
CA ASP A 160 5.97 3.92 -5.45
C ASP A 160 5.82 4.43 -4.01
N GLY A 161 4.60 4.72 -3.55
CA GLY A 161 4.35 5.32 -2.24
C GLY A 161 5.10 6.65 -2.03
N ALA A 162 5.37 7.41 -3.08
CA ALA A 162 6.25 8.60 -3.04
C ALA A 162 5.54 9.86 -2.50
N PHE A 163 4.92 9.76 -1.32
CA PHE A 163 4.28 10.87 -0.64
C PHE A 163 4.38 10.75 0.88
N THR A 164 4.41 11.91 1.54
CA THR A 164 4.38 12.04 3.00
C THR A 164 3.45 13.20 3.35
N GLY A 165 2.80 13.12 4.52
CA GLY A 165 1.83 14.11 4.97
C GLY A 165 1.02 13.58 6.15
N SER A 166 -0.11 14.23 6.46
CA SER A 166 -1.08 13.65 7.39
C SER A 166 -1.73 12.39 6.79
N THR A 167 -2.34 11.55 7.64
CA THR A 167 -3.11 10.39 7.17
C THR A 167 -4.16 10.79 6.12
N LYS A 168 -4.89 11.89 6.35
CA LYS A 168 -5.89 12.40 5.38
C LYS A 168 -5.24 12.85 4.08
N ASP A 169 -4.11 13.55 4.13
CA ASP A 169 -3.40 14.01 2.93
C ASP A 169 -2.88 12.83 2.10
N ILE A 170 -2.39 11.77 2.74
CA ILE A 170 -1.94 10.55 2.06
C ILE A 170 -3.11 9.89 1.32
N LEU A 171 -4.28 9.76 1.98
CA LEU A 171 -5.47 9.20 1.34
C LEU A 171 -5.97 10.07 0.18
N ARG A 172 -5.90 11.41 0.28
CA ARG A 172 -6.20 12.33 -0.83
C ARG A 172 -5.22 12.20 -1.98
N TRP A 173 -3.94 12.02 -1.66
CA TRP A 173 -2.89 11.83 -2.67
C TRP A 173 -3.13 10.54 -3.45
N ALA A 174 -3.44 9.43 -2.77
CA ALA A 174 -3.81 8.17 -3.44
C ALA A 174 -5.08 8.34 -4.28
N ALA A 175 -6.10 9.03 -3.75
CA ALA A 175 -7.33 9.31 -4.48
C ALA A 175 -7.09 10.03 -5.81
N CYS A 176 -6.30 11.11 -5.76
CA CYS A 176 -5.89 11.87 -6.93
C CYS A 176 -5.07 11.01 -7.91
N LYS A 177 -4.08 10.27 -7.42
CA LYS A 177 -3.12 9.52 -8.26
C LYS A 177 -3.79 8.41 -9.08
N TRP A 178 -4.85 7.83 -8.52
CA TRP A 178 -5.60 6.72 -9.11
C TRP A 178 -6.97 7.11 -9.65
N GLY A 179 -7.30 8.41 -9.62
CA GLY A 179 -8.55 8.93 -10.19
C GLY A 179 -9.78 8.30 -9.56
N VAL A 180 -9.79 8.20 -8.23
CA VAL A 180 -10.93 7.69 -7.44
C VAL A 180 -11.46 8.81 -6.55
N ASP A 181 -12.77 8.81 -6.30
CA ASP A 181 -13.40 9.77 -5.41
C ASP A 181 -12.79 9.73 -4.00
N GLU A 182 -12.32 10.88 -3.50
CA GLU A 182 -11.58 10.91 -2.23
C GLU A 182 -12.46 10.52 -1.02
N ASP A 183 -13.77 10.74 -1.06
CA ASP A 183 -14.64 10.31 0.04
C ASP A 183 -14.92 8.81 0.01
N LEU A 184 -14.91 8.17 -1.18
CA LEU A 184 -14.89 6.70 -1.27
C LEU A 184 -13.62 6.17 -0.61
N VAL A 185 -12.47 6.80 -0.89
CA VAL A 185 -11.19 6.41 -0.27
C VAL A 185 -11.25 6.49 1.24
N PHE A 186 -11.76 7.60 1.76
CA PHE A 186 -11.94 7.82 3.18
C PHE A 186 -12.89 6.80 3.83
N ALA A 187 -14.03 6.52 3.20
CA ALA A 187 -15.02 5.56 3.69
C ALA A 187 -14.45 4.15 3.75
N GLN A 188 -13.77 3.72 2.68
CA GLN A 188 -13.19 2.38 2.60
C GLN A 188 -12.07 2.21 3.63
N ALA A 189 -11.12 3.13 3.71
CA ALA A 189 -10.06 3.09 4.72
C ALA A 189 -10.61 3.12 6.17
N ALA A 190 -11.76 3.78 6.38
CA ALA A 190 -12.43 3.80 7.67
C ALA A 190 -13.04 2.43 8.03
N ILE A 191 -13.62 1.72 7.07
CA ILE A 191 -14.09 0.34 7.26
C ILE A 191 -12.91 -0.61 7.51
N GLU A 192 -11.84 -0.50 6.72
CA GLU A 192 -10.72 -1.45 6.76
C GLU A 192 -9.95 -1.41 8.07
N SER A 193 -9.71 -0.21 8.60
CA SER A 193 -8.79 -0.07 9.75
C SER A 193 -9.13 1.08 10.68
N TRP A 194 -10.21 1.82 10.42
CA TRP A 194 -10.47 3.11 11.08
C TRP A 194 -9.34 4.12 10.86
N TRP A 195 -8.74 4.10 9.66
CA TRP A 195 -7.53 4.84 9.27
C TRP A 195 -6.27 4.51 10.10
N ARG A 196 -6.06 3.26 10.49
CA ARG A 196 -4.93 2.88 11.35
C ARG A 196 -3.96 1.99 10.57
N GLN A 197 -2.73 2.47 10.37
CA GLN A 197 -1.69 1.72 9.69
C GLN A 197 -1.15 0.53 10.51
N THR A 198 -1.47 0.47 11.80
CA THR A 198 -0.98 -0.59 12.71
C THR A 198 -1.96 -1.77 12.82
N VAL A 199 -2.96 -1.88 11.94
CA VAL A 199 -3.98 -2.95 12.02
C VAL A 199 -3.51 -4.16 11.24
N TYR A 200 -3.65 -5.33 11.88
CA TYR A 200 -3.36 -6.63 11.30
C TYR A 200 -4.64 -7.48 11.24
N GLY A 201 -4.81 -8.19 10.12
CA GLY A 201 -5.98 -8.99 9.82
C GLY A 201 -5.63 -10.39 9.29
N ASP A 202 -6.68 -11.20 9.11
CA ASP A 202 -6.61 -12.52 8.45
C ASP A 202 -5.50 -13.45 8.97
N TYR A 203 -5.47 -13.65 10.28
CA TYR A 203 -4.48 -14.50 10.92
C TYR A 203 -4.63 -15.98 10.50
N ALA A 204 -3.56 -16.56 9.98
CA ALA A 204 -3.50 -17.94 9.52
C ALA A 204 -2.31 -18.69 10.13
N ALA A 205 -2.38 -20.02 10.14
CA ALA A 205 -1.36 -20.90 10.71
C ALA A 205 -0.32 -21.42 9.69
N ASP A 206 -0.41 -20.96 8.44
CA ASP A 206 0.53 -21.36 7.39
C ASP A 206 1.73 -20.42 7.35
N ALA A 207 2.88 -20.94 7.79
CA ALA A 207 4.13 -20.19 7.85
C ALA A 207 4.60 -19.64 6.49
N THR A 208 4.20 -20.28 5.37
CA THR A 208 4.62 -19.86 4.02
C THR A 208 3.93 -18.57 3.55
N ARG A 209 2.87 -18.16 4.26
CA ARG A 209 2.06 -16.98 3.96
C ARG A 209 2.45 -15.77 4.81
N CYS A 210 3.25 -15.97 5.85
CA CYS A 210 3.69 -14.92 6.74
C CYS A 210 4.57 -13.88 6.04
N ALA A 211 4.34 -12.60 6.35
CA ALA A 211 5.18 -11.51 5.87
C ALA A 211 6.57 -11.54 6.52
N PRO A 212 7.62 -10.99 5.85
CA PRO A 212 8.94 -10.86 6.45
C PRO A 212 8.90 -10.14 7.80
N GLY A 213 9.40 -10.79 8.86
CA GLY A 213 9.39 -10.26 10.23
C GLY A 213 8.12 -10.58 11.04
N HIS A 214 7.13 -11.24 10.44
CA HIS A 214 5.83 -11.57 11.06
C HIS A 214 5.62 -13.09 11.10
N GLY A 215 6.57 -13.82 11.69
CA GLY A 215 6.47 -15.28 11.82
C GLY A 215 5.29 -15.72 12.71
N LEU A 216 4.98 -17.03 12.69
CA LEU A 216 3.93 -17.57 13.56
C LEU A 216 4.19 -17.22 15.03
N GLY A 217 3.23 -16.58 15.69
CA GLY A 217 3.34 -16.15 17.08
C GLY A 217 3.95 -14.77 17.31
N SER A 218 4.61 -14.17 16.31
CA SER A 218 5.35 -12.91 16.48
C SER A 218 4.44 -11.71 16.77
N ASP A 219 3.21 -11.73 16.27
CA ASP A 219 2.24 -10.63 16.40
C ASP A 219 1.17 -10.89 17.48
N GLY A 220 1.55 -11.56 18.56
CA GLY A 220 0.71 -11.77 19.74
C GLY A 220 -0.39 -12.83 19.59
N ARG A 221 -0.37 -13.64 18.53
CA ARG A 221 -1.28 -14.79 18.34
C ARG A 221 -0.50 -16.07 18.13
N ALA A 222 -0.51 -16.94 19.14
CA ALA A 222 0.23 -18.20 19.12
C ALA A 222 -0.13 -19.06 17.90
N GLY A 223 0.90 -19.54 17.19
CA GLY A 223 0.74 -20.41 16.02
C GLY A 223 0.12 -19.75 14.80
N GLN A 224 -0.03 -18.43 14.78
CA GLN A 224 -0.60 -17.69 13.64
C GLN A 224 0.25 -16.46 13.29
N CYS A 225 0.18 -16.03 12.03
CA CYS A 225 0.70 -14.75 11.55
C CYS A 225 -0.38 -14.00 10.77
N PRO A 226 -0.35 -12.66 10.72
CA PRO A 226 -1.29 -11.88 9.93
C PRO A 226 -0.97 -11.97 8.44
N GLU A 227 -2.02 -11.94 7.62
CA GLU A 227 -1.89 -11.87 6.17
C GLU A 227 -2.23 -10.47 5.63
N SER A 228 -3.03 -9.70 6.38
CA SER A 228 -3.56 -8.39 5.95
C SER A 228 -3.00 -7.28 6.83
N PHE A 229 -2.54 -6.19 6.22
CA PHE A 229 -1.75 -5.17 6.88
C PHE A 229 -2.24 -3.76 6.55
N GLY A 230 -2.24 -2.91 7.58
CA GLY A 230 -2.25 -1.46 7.42
C GLY A 230 -3.60 -0.85 7.09
N ILE A 231 -3.54 0.40 6.63
CA ILE A 231 -4.70 1.29 6.55
C ILE A 231 -5.82 0.77 5.65
N LEU A 232 -5.48 0.01 4.61
CA LEU A 232 -6.43 -0.62 3.69
C LEU A 232 -6.42 -2.15 3.71
N GLN A 233 -5.65 -2.77 4.60
CA GLN A 233 -5.58 -4.24 4.73
C GLN A 233 -5.02 -4.97 3.48
N ASP A 234 -3.98 -4.41 2.86
CA ASP A 234 -3.17 -5.07 1.83
C ASP A 234 -2.70 -6.47 2.28
N ARG A 235 -2.70 -7.44 1.36
CA ARG A 235 -2.51 -8.88 1.66
C ARG A 235 -1.18 -9.44 1.17
N HIS A 236 -0.27 -9.71 2.10
CA HIS A 236 1.08 -10.23 1.80
C HIS A 236 1.10 -11.46 0.89
N PRO A 237 0.25 -12.49 1.08
CA PRO A 237 0.33 -13.70 0.27
C PRO A 237 0.17 -13.49 -1.25
N TYR A 238 -0.47 -12.38 -1.65
CA TYR A 238 -0.78 -12.04 -3.04
C TYR A 238 0.00 -10.83 -3.56
N GLN A 239 0.73 -10.13 -2.69
CA GLN A 239 1.33 -8.83 -2.98
C GLN A 239 2.78 -8.76 -2.49
N LYS A 240 3.50 -9.89 -2.56
CA LYS A 240 4.77 -10.10 -1.85
C LYS A 240 5.82 -9.03 -2.17
N SER A 241 5.96 -8.61 -3.42
CA SER A 241 6.94 -7.59 -3.82
C SER A 241 6.69 -6.20 -3.20
N ALA A 242 5.49 -5.95 -2.67
CA ALA A 242 5.17 -4.71 -1.99
C ALA A 242 5.66 -4.65 -0.53
N TRP A 243 6.21 -5.74 0.00
CA TRP A 243 6.88 -5.74 1.30
C TRP A 243 8.36 -5.36 1.15
N PRO A 244 8.93 -4.62 2.12
CA PRO A 244 8.32 -4.22 3.40
C PRO A 244 7.51 -2.91 3.33
N GLY A 245 7.46 -2.24 2.19
CA GLY A 245 6.86 -0.92 2.01
C GLY A 245 5.42 -0.80 2.53
N VAL A 246 4.52 -1.72 2.13
CA VAL A 246 3.11 -1.73 2.56
C VAL A 246 2.95 -1.79 4.08
N ALA A 247 3.83 -2.51 4.78
CA ALA A 247 3.80 -2.62 6.24
C ALA A 247 4.33 -1.36 6.93
N ARG A 248 5.24 -0.61 6.29
CA ARG A 248 5.99 0.49 6.91
C ARG A 248 5.55 1.89 6.49
N SER A 249 4.83 2.02 5.38
CA SER A 249 4.41 3.30 4.81
C SER A 249 2.90 3.32 4.55
N THR A 250 2.20 4.27 5.17
CA THR A 250 0.78 4.51 4.89
C THR A 250 0.57 4.90 3.44
N ALA A 251 1.52 5.65 2.86
CA ALA A 251 1.46 6.04 1.45
C ALA A 251 1.60 4.84 0.53
N MET A 252 2.53 3.92 0.80
CA MET A 252 2.69 2.70 0.01
C MET A 252 1.44 1.80 0.08
N ASN A 253 0.87 1.64 1.28
CA ASN A 253 -0.36 0.87 1.50
C ASN A 253 -1.53 1.46 0.69
N ALA A 254 -1.76 2.78 0.83
CA ALA A 254 -2.78 3.49 0.05
C ALA A 254 -2.54 3.44 -1.46
N ASP A 255 -1.30 3.59 -1.90
CA ASP A 255 -0.92 3.58 -3.31
C ASP A 255 -1.20 2.23 -3.96
N LEU A 256 -0.78 1.13 -3.33
CA LEU A 256 -0.98 -0.21 -3.86
C LEU A 256 -2.46 -0.61 -3.92
N ALA A 257 -3.19 -0.38 -2.82
CA ALA A 257 -4.60 -0.73 -2.75
C ALA A 257 -5.42 -0.05 -3.86
N TYR A 258 -5.17 1.25 -4.11
CA TYR A 258 -5.87 1.97 -5.17
C TYR A 258 -5.30 1.75 -6.58
N ALA A 259 -4.05 1.30 -6.71
CA ALA A 259 -3.55 0.75 -7.96
C ALA A 259 -4.32 -0.52 -8.36
N ILE A 260 -4.54 -1.43 -7.40
CA ILE A 260 -5.33 -2.66 -7.60
C ILE A 260 -6.79 -2.32 -7.92
N TRP A 261 -7.40 -1.41 -7.13
CA TRP A 261 -8.75 -0.93 -7.43
C TRP A 261 -8.82 -0.34 -8.85
N ARG A 262 -7.82 0.47 -9.26
CA ARG A 262 -7.81 1.07 -10.60
C ARG A 262 -7.66 0.02 -11.68
N GLY A 263 -6.78 -0.97 -11.53
CA GLY A 263 -6.65 -2.09 -12.47
C GLY A 263 -7.97 -2.85 -12.67
N CYS A 264 -8.68 -3.14 -11.57
CA CYS A 264 -10.03 -3.68 -11.62
C CYS A 264 -11.00 -2.74 -12.36
N PHE A 265 -10.98 -1.44 -12.05
CA PHE A 265 -11.91 -0.46 -12.61
C PHE A 265 -11.68 -0.24 -14.12
N GLU A 266 -10.45 -0.36 -14.59
CA GLU A 266 -10.08 -0.30 -16.01
C GLU A 266 -10.51 -1.53 -16.81
N GLY A 267 -10.96 -2.61 -16.17
CA GLY A 267 -11.30 -3.86 -16.87
C GLY A 267 -10.11 -4.80 -17.06
N TYR A 268 -9.03 -4.65 -16.27
CA TYR A 268 -7.83 -5.48 -16.43
C TYR A 268 -7.93 -6.81 -15.69
N GLU A 269 -8.85 -6.98 -14.75
CA GLU A 269 -9.01 -8.22 -13.99
C GLU A 269 -10.00 -9.19 -14.67
N GLY A 270 -9.72 -9.57 -15.93
CA GLY A 270 -10.62 -10.43 -16.73
C GLY A 270 -10.94 -11.80 -16.11
N TRP A 271 -10.12 -12.25 -15.15
CA TRP A 271 -10.37 -13.46 -14.36
C TRP A 271 -11.64 -13.36 -13.49
N LEU A 272 -12.07 -12.16 -13.10
CA LEU A 272 -13.33 -11.93 -12.37
C LEU A 272 -14.56 -12.39 -13.17
N GLY A 273 -14.47 -12.44 -14.49
CA GLY A 273 -15.51 -12.99 -15.37
C GLY A 273 -15.52 -14.52 -15.45
N LYS A 274 -14.49 -15.19 -14.95
CA LYS A 274 -14.28 -16.65 -15.04
C LYS A 274 -14.49 -17.36 -13.70
N GLU A 275 -14.29 -16.65 -12.60
CA GLU A 275 -14.50 -17.14 -11.24
C GLU A 275 -15.98 -17.02 -10.79
N GLU A 276 -16.26 -17.48 -9.58
CA GLU A 276 -17.53 -17.26 -8.89
C GLU A 276 -17.85 -15.75 -8.82
N ARG A 277 -19.09 -15.42 -9.19
CA ARG A 277 -19.57 -14.04 -9.31
C ARG A 277 -21.09 -13.96 -9.24
N GLY A 278 -21.62 -12.83 -8.76
CA GLY A 278 -23.06 -12.56 -8.81
C GLY A 278 -23.52 -11.80 -10.05
N SER A 279 -22.60 -11.20 -10.82
CA SER A 279 -22.92 -10.48 -12.06
C SER A 279 -21.79 -10.63 -13.10
N ALA A 280 -22.01 -10.14 -14.32
CA ALA A 280 -20.95 -10.09 -15.33
C ALA A 280 -19.93 -8.99 -14.99
N TYR A 281 -18.63 -9.31 -15.08
CA TYR A 281 -17.55 -8.33 -14.91
C TYR A 281 -17.56 -7.29 -16.03
N ARG A 282 -17.43 -6.01 -15.66
CA ARG A 282 -17.40 -4.86 -16.58
C ARG A 282 -16.47 -3.79 -16.03
N ALA A 283 -15.71 -3.16 -16.93
CA ALA A 283 -14.95 -1.95 -16.62
C ALA A 283 -15.91 -0.83 -16.18
N GLY A 284 -15.43 0.06 -15.33
CA GLY A 284 -16.19 1.22 -14.85
C GLY A 284 -17.12 0.95 -13.67
N ASP A 285 -17.20 -0.28 -13.16
CA ASP A 285 -17.96 -0.56 -11.95
C ASP A 285 -17.11 -0.31 -10.68
N GLN A 286 -17.21 0.90 -10.14
CA GLN A 286 -16.49 1.31 -8.94
C GLN A 286 -16.83 0.44 -7.72
N TRP A 287 -18.09 0.04 -7.60
CA TRP A 287 -18.57 -0.67 -6.42
C TRP A 287 -18.18 -2.14 -6.48
N GLY A 288 -18.24 -2.74 -7.66
CA GLY A 288 -17.68 -4.07 -7.89
C GLY A 288 -16.21 -4.15 -7.50
N CYS A 289 -15.41 -3.14 -7.82
CA CYS A 289 -13.99 -3.11 -7.43
C CYS A 289 -13.76 -2.88 -5.93
N VAL A 290 -14.66 -2.13 -5.25
CA VAL A 290 -14.68 -2.06 -3.77
C VAL A 290 -15.01 -3.43 -3.17
N GLY A 291 -15.99 -4.15 -3.71
CA GLY A 291 -16.34 -5.50 -3.25
C GLY A 291 -15.25 -6.55 -3.52
N ARG A 292 -14.57 -6.44 -4.68
CA ARG A 292 -13.41 -7.26 -5.06
C ARG A 292 -12.26 -7.09 -4.08
N TRP A 293 -12.02 -5.87 -3.60
CA TRP A 293 -10.97 -5.60 -2.61
C TRP A 293 -11.15 -6.49 -1.37
N TYR A 294 -12.37 -6.52 -0.84
CA TYR A 294 -12.70 -7.26 0.37
C TYR A 294 -12.76 -8.78 0.15
N SER A 295 -13.54 -9.22 -0.84
CA SER A 295 -13.90 -10.63 -1.00
C SER A 295 -13.00 -11.42 -1.94
N GLY A 296 -12.22 -10.74 -2.79
CA GLY A 296 -11.53 -11.37 -3.92
C GLY A 296 -12.46 -11.94 -4.99
N ARG A 297 -13.76 -11.60 -4.95
CA ARG A 297 -14.81 -12.08 -5.86
C ARG A 297 -15.69 -10.94 -6.38
N TRP A 298 -16.38 -11.20 -7.49
CA TRP A 298 -17.14 -10.16 -8.21
C TRP A 298 -18.64 -10.20 -7.85
N HIS A 299 -19.14 -9.16 -7.17
CA HIS A 299 -20.56 -9.03 -6.77
C HIS A 299 -21.14 -10.31 -6.12
N THR A 300 -20.35 -11.02 -5.31
CA THR A 300 -20.91 -12.09 -4.47
C THR A 300 -21.66 -11.48 -3.28
N PRO A 301 -22.50 -12.24 -2.56
CA PRO A 301 -23.19 -11.72 -1.38
C PRO A 301 -22.25 -11.04 -0.35
N ASP A 302 -21.09 -11.64 -0.10
CA ASP A 302 -20.07 -11.06 0.79
C ASP A 302 -19.52 -9.73 0.26
N SER A 303 -19.34 -9.63 -1.06
CA SER A 303 -18.95 -8.38 -1.73
C SER A 303 -20.01 -7.29 -1.52
N GLU A 304 -21.29 -7.62 -1.71
CA GLU A 304 -22.41 -6.69 -1.56
C GLU A 304 -22.60 -6.20 -0.12
N ASP A 305 -22.49 -7.11 0.85
CA ASP A 305 -22.55 -6.77 2.27
C ASP A 305 -21.44 -5.78 2.66
N TYR A 306 -20.24 -5.97 2.12
CA TYR A 306 -19.13 -5.04 2.32
C TYR A 306 -19.38 -3.69 1.62
N ILE A 307 -19.81 -3.71 0.36
CA ILE A 307 -20.15 -2.50 -0.41
C ILE A 307 -21.21 -1.67 0.35
N ALA A 308 -22.23 -2.32 0.91
CA ALA A 308 -23.27 -1.66 1.69
C ALA A 308 -22.70 -0.94 2.92
N LYS A 309 -21.73 -1.52 3.62
CA LYS A 309 -21.05 -0.90 4.77
C LYS A 309 -20.21 0.31 4.34
N VAL A 310 -19.47 0.21 3.24
CA VAL A 310 -18.70 1.35 2.71
C VAL A 310 -19.64 2.48 2.30
N LYS A 311 -20.78 2.17 1.65
CA LYS A 311 -21.82 3.15 1.31
C LYS A 311 -22.42 3.81 2.56
N ASP A 312 -22.64 3.06 3.65
CA ASP A 312 -23.10 3.65 4.92
C ASP A 312 -22.08 4.63 5.49
N TYR A 313 -20.79 4.25 5.52
CA TYR A 313 -19.72 5.11 6.03
C TYR A 313 -19.54 6.37 5.17
N LEU A 314 -19.68 6.22 3.86
CA LEU A 314 -19.69 7.33 2.90
C LEU A 314 -20.86 8.28 3.17
N LYS A 315 -22.08 7.75 3.28
CA LYS A 315 -23.29 8.54 3.57
C LYS A 315 -23.17 9.31 4.89
N ARG A 316 -22.59 8.68 5.91
CA ARG A 316 -22.43 9.27 7.25
C ARG A 316 -21.19 10.14 7.37
N ARG A 317 -20.32 10.16 6.37
CA ARG A 317 -18.99 10.80 6.40
C ARG A 317 -18.27 10.47 7.69
N ILE A 318 -18.14 9.17 8.00
CA ILE A 318 -17.73 8.73 9.35
C ILE A 318 -16.40 9.36 9.81
N TRP A 319 -15.50 9.63 8.86
CA TRP A 319 -14.19 10.24 9.10
C TRP A 319 -14.25 11.69 9.59
N GLU A 320 -15.40 12.36 9.51
CA GLU A 320 -15.64 13.71 10.01
C GLU A 320 -16.29 13.72 11.39
N THR A 321 -16.74 12.57 11.88
CA THR A 321 -17.35 12.48 13.21
C THR A 321 -16.29 12.65 14.30
N ARG A 322 -16.73 13.14 15.46
CA ARG A 322 -15.85 13.39 16.62
C ARG A 322 -15.16 12.12 17.10
N ASP A 323 -15.89 11.02 17.21
CA ASP A 323 -15.39 9.73 17.71
C ASP A 323 -14.43 9.04 16.73
N PHE A 324 -14.39 9.51 15.48
CA PHE A 324 -13.40 9.05 14.53
C PHE A 324 -12.01 9.61 14.81
N GLN A 325 -11.92 10.86 15.30
CA GLN A 325 -10.64 11.51 15.56
C GLN A 325 -9.96 10.82 16.75
N GLN A 326 -8.65 10.57 16.64
CA GLN A 326 -7.85 10.18 17.80
C GLN A 326 -7.09 11.42 18.31
N PRO A 327 -7.05 11.64 19.64
CA PRO A 327 -6.32 12.75 20.25
C PRO A 327 -4.80 12.67 20.03
#